data_AF-E3FCP5-F1
#
_entry.id   AF-E3FCP5-F1
#
_cell.length_a   1.000
_cell.length_b   1.000
_cell.length_c   1.000
_cell.angle_alpha   90.00
_cell.angle_beta   90.00
_cell.angle_gamma   90.00
#
_symmetry.space_group_name_H-M   'P 1'
#
loop_
_entity.id
_entity.type
_entity.pdbx_description
1 polymer ?
#
loop_
_entity_poly.entity_id
_entity_poly.type
_entity_poly.pdbx_seq_one_letter_code
_entity_poly.pdbx_strand_id
1 'polypeptide(L)'
;MDLSLYGGDPAFFERFFTPETYPGGFSASVSLEGSLASQRLQDAEGAAGESRNELAQAAALEAKRKRGFWRAHALAYLRTPAFIQVDVPGLPAYTAFSRGAELRPEVSGTLGFDYFFQEVGVTPGLLARVTLPAVFQGRPGLPTTGADGRNVVLRAPNQISLLPEGKDRGPVLTLKATARWDLGAVAGMLAEVFYVRDPNQTLYVDDATGQGDFVLQPPDAVGVNLLIQARF
;
A
#
# COMPACT_ATOMS: atom_id res chain seq x y z
N MET A 1 -1.60 -7.70 -12.34
CA MET A 1 -2.66 -6.88 -11.71
C MET A 1 -2.55 -7.07 -10.20
N ASP A 2 -2.76 -6.03 -9.39
CA ASP A 2 -2.64 -6.12 -7.92
C ASP A 2 -4.01 -6.22 -7.26
N LEU A 3 -4.35 -7.40 -6.70
CA LEU A 3 -5.66 -7.64 -6.08
C LEU A 3 -5.87 -6.86 -4.77
N SER A 4 -4.81 -6.45 -4.08
CA SER A 4 -4.91 -5.77 -2.78
C SER A 4 -5.52 -4.36 -2.87
N LEU A 5 -5.62 -3.78 -4.08
CA LEU A 5 -6.22 -2.47 -4.31
C LEU A 5 -7.75 -2.51 -4.42
N TYR A 6 -8.37 -3.70 -4.49
CA TYR A 6 -9.80 -3.85 -4.83
C TYR A 6 -10.68 -4.37 -3.68
N GLY A 7 -10.15 -4.42 -2.45
CA GLY A 7 -10.88 -4.95 -1.29
C GLY A 7 -12.20 -4.25 -0.94
N GLY A 8 -12.47 -3.06 -1.53
CA GLY A 8 -13.69 -2.28 -1.29
C GLY A 8 -14.77 -2.37 -2.39
N ASP A 9 -14.55 -3.06 -3.51
CA ASP A 9 -15.54 -3.16 -4.59
C ASP A 9 -16.27 -4.51 -4.55
N PRO A 10 -17.54 -4.57 -4.11
CA PRO A 10 -18.30 -5.82 -4.03
C PRO A 10 -18.60 -6.43 -5.41
N ALA A 11 -18.57 -5.62 -6.48
CA ALA A 11 -18.74 -6.10 -7.87
C ALA A 11 -17.39 -6.37 -8.56
N PHE A 12 -16.28 -6.35 -7.81
CA PHE A 12 -14.95 -6.64 -8.34
C PHE A 12 -14.90 -8.03 -8.98
N PHE A 13 -15.38 -9.06 -8.30
CA PHE A 13 -15.29 -10.44 -8.78
C PHE A 13 -16.07 -10.66 -10.08
N GLU A 14 -17.25 -10.06 -10.20
CA GLU A 14 -18.06 -10.14 -11.43
C GLU A 14 -17.37 -9.45 -12.60
N ARG A 15 -16.85 -8.22 -12.40
CA ARG A 15 -16.15 -7.47 -13.45
C ARG A 15 -14.78 -8.04 -13.78
N PHE A 16 -14.10 -8.61 -12.79
CA PHE A 16 -12.77 -9.17 -12.95
C PHE A 16 -12.77 -10.30 -13.96
N PHE A 17 -13.76 -11.21 -13.90
CA PHE A 17 -13.85 -12.32 -14.83
C PHE A 17 -14.57 -12.00 -16.12
N THR A 18 -15.05 -10.78 -16.32
CA THR A 18 -15.56 -10.37 -17.63
C THR A 18 -14.45 -10.48 -18.68
N PRO A 19 -14.71 -11.12 -19.84
CA PRO A 19 -13.74 -11.18 -20.92
C PRO A 19 -13.39 -9.78 -21.43
N GLU A 20 -12.10 -9.48 -21.49
CA GLU A 20 -11.58 -8.25 -22.10
C GLU A 20 -11.77 -8.33 -23.63
N THR A 21 -12.23 -7.24 -24.26
CA THR A 21 -12.41 -7.20 -25.72
C THR A 21 -11.13 -6.68 -26.39
N TYR A 22 -10.66 -7.38 -27.43
CA TYR A 22 -9.43 -7.05 -28.13
C TYR A 22 -9.71 -6.72 -29.59
N PRO A 23 -10.11 -5.48 -29.91
CA PRO A 23 -10.42 -5.08 -31.29
C PRO A 23 -9.17 -4.93 -32.18
N GLY A 24 -7.97 -5.30 -31.69
CA GLY A 24 -6.72 -5.26 -32.46
C GLY A 24 -6.02 -3.89 -32.54
N GLY A 25 -6.59 -2.84 -31.92
CA GLY A 25 -6.07 -1.47 -32.00
C GLY A 25 -5.03 -1.08 -30.95
N PHE A 26 -4.64 0.20 -30.99
CA PHE A 26 -3.86 0.88 -29.96
C PHE A 26 -4.80 1.74 -29.10
N SER A 27 -4.63 1.70 -27.79
CA SER A 27 -5.25 2.65 -26.87
C SER A 27 -4.30 3.02 -25.74
N ALA A 28 -4.43 4.24 -25.24
CA ALA A 28 -3.70 4.72 -24.07
C ALA A 28 -4.56 5.71 -23.29
N SER A 29 -4.36 5.76 -21.98
CA SER A 29 -5.00 6.73 -21.09
C SER A 29 -4.02 7.16 -20.01
N VAL A 30 -4.15 8.41 -19.56
CA VAL A 30 -3.43 8.95 -18.41
C VAL A 30 -4.44 9.68 -17.54
N SER A 31 -4.43 9.44 -16.24
CA SER A 31 -5.28 10.12 -15.25
C SER A 31 -4.44 10.61 -14.08
N LEU A 32 -4.81 11.77 -13.55
CA LEU A 32 -4.24 12.36 -12.35
C LEU A 32 -5.39 12.61 -11.37
N GLU A 33 -5.26 12.08 -10.17
CA GLU A 33 -6.24 12.22 -9.10
C GLU A 33 -5.57 12.80 -7.86
N GLY A 34 -6.33 13.58 -7.08
CA GLY A 34 -5.86 14.23 -5.86
C GLY A 34 -6.96 14.28 -4.82
N SER A 35 -6.58 14.24 -3.55
CA SER A 35 -7.50 14.30 -2.42
C SER A 35 -6.93 15.17 -1.30
N LEU A 36 -7.80 15.97 -0.70
CA LEU A 36 -7.50 16.87 0.40
C LEU A 36 -8.57 16.72 1.47
N ALA A 37 -8.16 16.51 2.72
CA ALA A 37 -9.05 16.48 3.87
C ALA A 37 -8.46 17.30 5.01
N SER A 38 -9.30 18.03 5.74
CA SER A 38 -8.90 18.77 6.94
C SER A 38 -9.75 18.28 8.09
N GLN A 39 -9.10 17.88 9.19
CA GLN A 39 -9.77 17.33 10.35
C GLN A 39 -9.42 18.11 11.61
N ARG A 40 -10.38 18.31 12.51
CA ARG A 40 -10.14 18.96 13.79
C ARG A 40 -9.88 17.89 14.85
N LEU A 41 -8.65 17.81 15.34
CA LEU A 41 -8.17 16.79 16.27
C LEU A 41 -7.73 17.42 17.59
N GLN A 42 -7.68 16.63 18.67
CA GLN A 42 -7.18 17.10 19.96
C GLN A 42 -5.71 17.54 19.84
N ASP A 43 -5.34 18.69 20.39
CA ASP A 43 -3.94 19.12 20.44
C ASP A 43 -3.24 18.45 21.63
N ALA A 44 -2.30 17.54 21.36
CA ALA A 44 -1.51 16.87 22.41
C ALA A 44 -0.58 17.83 23.17
N GLU A 45 -0.24 18.96 22.57
CA GLU A 45 0.69 19.96 23.11
C GLU A 45 -0.05 21.20 23.66
N GLY A 46 -1.37 21.24 23.49
CA GLY A 46 -2.23 22.35 23.90
C GLY A 46 -2.84 22.19 25.30
N ALA A 47 -3.57 23.21 25.74
CA ALA A 47 -4.37 23.10 26.96
C ALA A 47 -5.49 22.05 26.80
N ALA A 48 -5.97 21.49 27.91
CA ALA A 48 -7.03 20.50 27.88
C ALA A 48 -8.28 21.05 27.16
N GLY A 49 -8.75 20.35 26.13
CA GLY A 49 -9.88 20.75 25.29
C GLY A 49 -9.49 21.58 24.05
N GLU A 50 -8.22 21.93 23.88
CA GLU A 50 -7.75 22.54 22.64
C GLU A 50 -7.78 21.53 21.48
N SER A 51 -8.07 22.05 20.29
CA SER A 51 -8.07 21.27 19.06
C SER A 51 -7.29 22.01 17.98
N ARG A 52 -6.70 21.24 17.08
CA ARG A 52 -5.95 21.74 15.93
C ARG A 52 -6.48 21.12 14.65
N ASN A 53 -6.41 21.88 13.57
CA ASN A 53 -6.67 21.34 12.24
C ASN A 53 -5.45 20.57 11.74
N GLU A 54 -5.68 19.36 11.25
CA GLU A 54 -4.69 18.48 10.64
C GLU A 54 -5.04 18.27 9.17
N LEU A 55 -4.08 18.55 8.28
CA LEU A 55 -4.28 18.48 6.83
C LEU A 55 -3.77 17.14 6.28
N ALA A 56 -4.65 16.41 5.63
CA ALA A 56 -4.39 15.14 4.97
C ALA A 56 -4.41 15.32 3.45
N GLN A 57 -3.41 14.76 2.76
CA GLN A 57 -3.24 14.90 1.31
C GLN A 57 -2.84 13.57 0.67
N ALA A 58 -3.38 13.31 -0.52
CA ALA A 58 -2.92 12.26 -1.40
C ALA A 58 -3.03 12.65 -2.87
N ALA A 59 -2.19 12.05 -3.71
CA ALA A 59 -2.24 12.20 -5.15
C ALA A 59 -1.81 10.90 -5.85
N ALA A 60 -2.37 10.62 -7.01
CA ALA A 60 -2.06 9.46 -7.83
C ALA A 60 -2.03 9.81 -9.32
N LEU A 61 -1.02 9.31 -10.03
CA LEU A 61 -0.87 9.38 -11.48
C LEU A 61 -0.92 7.95 -12.03
N GLU A 62 -1.91 7.67 -12.88
CA GLU A 62 -2.08 6.38 -13.53
C GLU A 62 -1.91 6.52 -15.04
N ALA A 63 -1.18 5.60 -15.65
CA ALA A 63 -1.06 5.48 -17.09
C ALA A 63 -1.32 4.04 -17.53
N LYS A 64 -2.13 3.87 -18.57
CA LYS A 64 -2.46 2.57 -19.17
C LYS A 64 -2.21 2.62 -20.67
N ARG A 65 -1.71 1.52 -21.20
CA ARG A 65 -1.48 1.33 -22.64
C ARG A 65 -1.88 -0.06 -23.05
N LYS A 66 -2.55 -0.19 -24.19
CA LYS A 66 -2.91 -1.45 -24.83
C LYS A 66 -2.51 -1.39 -26.31
N ARG A 67 -1.93 -2.47 -26.81
CA ARG A 67 -1.61 -2.64 -28.24
C ARG A 67 -1.86 -4.09 -28.61
N GLY A 68 -2.93 -4.36 -29.36
CA GLY A 68 -3.39 -5.73 -29.59
C GLY A 68 -3.65 -6.42 -28.25
N PHE A 69 -2.99 -7.56 -28.02
CA PHE A 69 -3.10 -8.37 -26.80
C PHE A 69 -2.18 -7.96 -25.65
N TRP A 70 -1.24 -7.05 -25.91
CA TRP A 70 -0.31 -6.58 -24.89
C TRP A 70 -0.89 -5.40 -24.13
N ARG A 71 -0.76 -5.42 -22.80
CA ARG A 71 -1.15 -4.33 -21.91
C ARG A 71 0.02 -3.94 -21.00
N ALA A 72 0.12 -2.65 -20.72
CA ALA A 72 0.97 -2.11 -19.67
C ALA A 72 0.22 -1.11 -18.82
N HIS A 73 0.58 -1.07 -17.54
CA HIS A 73 0.08 -0.09 -16.58
C HIS A 73 1.23 0.46 -15.75
N ALA A 74 1.13 1.73 -15.41
CA ALA A 74 2.00 2.42 -14.48
C ALA A 74 1.13 3.18 -13.48
N LEU A 75 1.53 3.16 -12.20
CA LEU A 75 0.88 3.92 -11.14
C LEU A 75 1.97 4.52 -10.26
N ALA A 76 1.92 5.84 -10.07
CA ALA A 76 2.70 6.51 -9.05
C ALA A 76 1.73 7.19 -8.08
N TYR A 77 1.97 7.10 -6.78
CA TYR A 77 1.15 7.80 -5.80
C TYR A 77 1.98 8.31 -4.63
N LEU A 78 1.44 9.31 -3.95
CA LEU A 78 1.94 9.81 -2.68
C LEU A 78 0.79 10.03 -1.70
N ARG A 79 1.03 9.77 -0.41
CA ARG A 79 0.04 9.99 0.66
C ARG A 79 0.73 10.45 1.93
N THR A 80 0.18 11.47 2.59
CA THR A 80 0.74 11.97 3.86
C THR A 80 0.38 11.04 5.02
N PRO A 81 1.16 11.03 6.13
CA PRO A 81 0.80 10.30 7.36
C PRO A 81 -0.63 10.55 7.84
N ALA A 82 -1.10 11.79 7.78
CA ALA A 82 -2.47 12.16 8.14
C ALA A 82 -3.52 11.56 7.19
N PHE A 83 -3.19 11.40 5.90
CA PHE A 83 -4.08 10.78 4.93
C PHE A 83 -4.18 9.27 5.09
N ILE A 84 -3.08 8.60 5.47
CA ILE A 84 -3.09 7.15 5.76
C ILE A 84 -4.04 6.83 6.91
N GLN A 85 -4.19 7.74 7.86
CA GLN A 85 -5.04 7.59 9.03
C GLN A 85 -6.37 8.32 8.88
N VAL A 86 -6.83 8.67 7.67
CA VAL A 86 -8.02 9.52 7.49
C VAL A 86 -9.28 8.96 8.16
N ASP A 87 -9.44 7.63 8.19
CA ASP A 87 -10.60 6.94 8.78
C ASP A 87 -10.60 6.94 10.32
N VAL A 88 -9.41 6.84 10.92
CA VAL A 88 -9.18 6.93 12.37
C VAL A 88 -8.03 7.94 12.57
N PRO A 89 -8.34 9.24 12.52
CA PRO A 89 -7.33 10.30 12.35
C PRO A 89 -6.44 10.46 13.55
N GLY A 90 -5.17 10.77 13.32
CA GLY A 90 -4.21 11.04 14.38
C GLY A 90 -3.47 9.82 14.89
N LEU A 91 -2.38 10.04 15.62
CA LEU A 91 -1.64 8.99 16.32
C LEU A 91 -1.08 9.53 17.65
N PRO A 92 -1.68 9.18 18.81
CA PRO A 92 -2.83 8.28 18.99
C PRO A 92 -4.14 8.76 18.33
N ALA A 93 -5.12 7.86 18.22
CA ALA A 93 -6.41 8.17 17.57
C ALA A 93 -7.07 9.45 18.13
N TYR A 94 -7.65 10.23 17.22
CA TYR A 94 -8.26 11.55 17.39
C TYR A 94 -7.35 12.65 17.94
N THR A 95 -6.03 12.40 17.97
CA THR A 95 -5.01 13.34 18.46
C THR A 95 -4.13 13.82 17.31
N ALA A 96 -3.96 15.13 17.17
CA ALA A 96 -3.10 15.71 16.15
C ALA A 96 -1.64 15.29 16.36
N PHE A 97 -0.87 15.14 15.28
CA PHE A 97 0.57 14.90 15.40
C PHE A 97 1.26 16.05 16.15
N SER A 98 2.34 15.81 16.89
CA SER A 98 3.07 16.92 17.56
C SER A 98 3.54 17.96 16.54
N ARG A 99 3.50 19.26 16.88
CA ARG A 99 3.89 20.35 15.96
C ARG A 99 5.35 20.25 15.51
N GLY A 100 6.20 19.63 16.34
CA GLY A 100 7.60 19.36 16.05
C GLY A 100 7.90 17.98 15.46
N ALA A 101 6.88 17.19 15.08
CA ALA A 101 7.12 15.88 14.49
C ALA A 101 7.61 15.99 13.05
N GLU A 102 8.51 15.07 12.68
CA GLU A 102 8.91 14.89 11.31
C GLU A 102 7.92 13.93 10.62
N LEU A 103 7.12 14.49 9.70
CA LEU A 103 6.14 13.75 8.91
C LEU A 103 6.66 13.58 7.48
N ARG A 104 7.00 12.34 7.11
CA ARG A 104 7.47 12.02 5.75
C ARG A 104 6.40 11.20 5.01
N PRO A 105 5.98 11.63 3.81
CA PRO A 105 4.92 10.95 3.06
C PRO A 105 5.36 9.58 2.58
N GLU A 106 4.38 8.72 2.32
CA GLU A 106 4.58 7.52 1.52
C GLU A 106 4.65 7.92 0.06
N VAL A 107 5.58 7.32 -0.67
CA VAL A 107 5.72 7.46 -2.12
C VAL A 107 5.86 6.08 -2.73
N SER A 108 5.13 5.81 -3.80
CA SER A 108 5.10 4.50 -4.43
C SER A 108 5.07 4.62 -5.94
N GLY A 109 5.75 3.69 -6.60
CA GLY A 109 5.75 3.53 -8.05
C GLY A 109 5.52 2.07 -8.39
N THR A 110 4.62 1.81 -9.34
CA THR A 110 4.26 0.48 -9.82
C THR A 110 4.34 0.46 -11.34
N LEU A 111 4.90 -0.62 -11.88
CA LEU A 111 4.86 -0.96 -13.30
C LEU A 111 4.37 -2.39 -13.44
N GLY A 112 3.54 -2.65 -14.44
CA GLY A 112 3.22 -4.01 -14.79
C GLY A 112 2.75 -4.15 -16.22
N PHE A 113 2.80 -5.38 -16.68
CA PHE A 113 2.58 -5.74 -18.07
C PHE A 113 1.99 -7.14 -18.15
N ASP A 114 1.17 -7.36 -19.17
CA ASP A 114 0.56 -8.65 -19.43
C ASP A 114 0.29 -8.84 -20.92
N TYR A 115 0.10 -10.09 -21.32
CA TYR A 115 -0.16 -10.44 -22.71
C TYR A 115 -1.22 -11.53 -22.79
N PHE A 116 -2.26 -11.34 -23.61
CA PHE A 116 -3.30 -12.34 -23.80
C PHE A 116 -2.96 -13.32 -24.93
N PHE A 117 -2.80 -14.59 -24.59
CA PHE A 117 -2.64 -15.70 -25.54
C PHE A 117 -4.01 -16.26 -25.91
N GLN A 118 -4.54 -15.82 -27.05
CA GLN A 118 -5.89 -16.16 -27.49
C GLN A 118 -6.14 -17.67 -27.67
N GLU A 119 -5.15 -18.40 -28.19
CA GLU A 119 -5.29 -19.83 -28.51
C GLU A 119 -5.58 -20.69 -27.27
N VAL A 120 -5.05 -20.29 -26.11
CA VAL A 120 -5.18 -21.02 -24.84
C VAL A 120 -6.06 -20.29 -23.82
N GLY A 121 -6.46 -19.04 -24.10
CA GLY A 121 -7.26 -18.23 -23.19
C GLY A 121 -6.51 -17.78 -21.92
N VAL A 122 -5.19 -17.68 -21.98
CA VAL A 122 -4.35 -17.36 -20.81
C VAL A 122 -3.75 -15.95 -20.94
N THR A 123 -3.75 -15.20 -19.84
CA THR A 123 -3.12 -13.89 -19.70
C THR A 123 -2.08 -13.94 -18.57
N PRO A 124 -0.82 -14.30 -18.84
CA PRO A 124 0.25 -14.08 -17.90
C PRO A 124 0.59 -12.59 -17.79
N GLY A 125 1.03 -12.17 -16.61
CA GLY A 125 1.46 -10.81 -16.34
C GLY A 125 2.49 -10.75 -15.23
N LEU A 126 3.26 -9.66 -15.24
CA LEU A 126 4.25 -9.34 -14.22
C LEU A 126 3.96 -7.94 -13.68
N LEU A 127 4.32 -7.73 -12.41
CA LEU A 127 4.22 -6.43 -11.74
C LEU A 127 5.42 -6.24 -10.83
N ALA A 128 5.95 -5.03 -10.81
CA ALA A 128 6.95 -4.57 -9.86
C ALA A 128 6.46 -3.27 -9.21
N ARG A 129 6.56 -3.18 -7.88
CA ARG A 129 6.29 -1.99 -7.10
C ARG A 129 7.45 -1.70 -6.17
N VAL A 130 7.80 -0.42 -6.07
CA VAL A 130 8.69 0.10 -5.03
C VAL A 130 7.92 1.13 -4.22
N THR A 131 7.90 0.96 -2.90
CA THR A 131 7.20 1.85 -1.97
C THR A 131 8.14 2.30 -0.88
N LEU A 132 8.32 3.61 -0.74
CA LEU A 132 8.97 4.20 0.42
C LEU A 132 7.85 4.57 1.42
N PRO A 133 7.67 3.83 2.52
CA PRO A 133 6.48 3.93 3.37
C PRO A 133 6.47 5.25 4.15
N ALA A 134 5.29 5.73 4.54
CA ALA A 134 5.19 6.93 5.35
C ALA A 134 5.83 6.73 6.73
N VAL A 135 6.47 7.77 7.24
CA VAL A 135 7.08 7.76 8.58
C VAL A 135 6.65 8.98 9.36
N PHE A 136 6.43 8.75 10.65
CA PHE A 136 6.29 9.77 11.68
C PHE A 136 7.41 9.57 12.70
N GLN A 137 8.07 10.66 13.08
CA GLN A 137 8.96 10.70 14.24
C GLN A 137 8.45 11.75 15.21
N GLY A 138 8.05 11.31 16.40
CA GLY A 138 7.61 12.19 17.47
C GLY A 138 8.76 13.02 18.04
N ARG A 139 8.43 14.13 18.69
CA ARG A 139 9.43 14.93 19.42
C ARG A 139 9.84 14.19 20.70
N PRO A 140 11.15 14.10 21.03
CA PRO A 140 11.61 13.50 22.27
C PRO A 140 10.96 14.14 23.51
N GLY A 141 10.53 13.32 24.47
CA GLY A 141 9.95 13.78 25.74
C GLY A 141 8.44 14.02 25.74
N LEU A 142 7.74 13.76 24.63
CA LEU A 142 6.29 13.63 24.61
C LEU A 142 5.93 12.15 24.49
N PRO A 143 5.08 11.58 25.37
CA PRO A 143 4.70 10.17 25.35
C PRO A 143 3.74 9.90 24.18
N THR A 144 4.28 9.95 22.96
CA THR A 144 3.59 9.55 21.74
C THR A 144 4.04 8.12 21.47
N THR A 145 3.27 7.14 21.96
CA THR A 145 3.34 5.72 21.54
C THR A 145 4.59 4.91 21.91
N GLY A 146 5.41 5.34 22.89
CA GLY A 146 6.67 4.63 23.22
C GLY A 146 7.72 4.73 22.11
N ALA A 147 7.54 5.69 21.19
CA ALA A 147 8.39 5.93 20.04
C ALA A 147 9.40 7.06 20.28
N ASP A 148 9.93 7.19 21.51
CA ASP A 148 10.80 8.30 21.91
C ASP A 148 12.02 8.38 20.96
N GLY A 149 11.99 9.36 20.05
CA GLY A 149 13.00 9.52 18.99
C GLY A 149 13.04 8.43 17.92
N ARG A 150 12.11 7.45 17.91
CA ARG A 150 12.08 6.35 16.93
C ARG A 150 11.21 6.70 15.72
N ASN A 151 11.62 6.19 14.55
CA ASN A 151 10.81 6.26 13.36
C ASN A 151 9.65 5.26 13.44
N VAL A 152 8.43 5.76 13.33
CA VAL A 152 7.20 4.96 13.24
C VAL A 152 6.79 4.87 11.79
N VAL A 153 6.88 3.66 11.22
CA VAL A 153 6.43 3.37 9.86
C VAL A 153 4.94 3.12 9.87
N LEU A 154 4.20 3.90 9.08
CA LEU A 154 2.74 3.78 8.93
C LEU A 154 2.44 2.92 7.70
N ARG A 155 1.72 1.81 7.90
CA ARG A 155 1.38 0.86 6.82
C ARG A 155 -0.08 1.01 6.38
N ALA A 156 -0.97 1.07 7.34
CA ALA A 156 -2.42 1.21 7.17
C ALA A 156 -3.01 1.88 8.44
N PRO A 157 -4.31 2.23 8.46
CA PRO A 157 -4.97 2.71 9.68
C PRO A 157 -4.68 1.78 10.86
N ASN A 158 -4.11 2.31 11.94
CA ASN A 158 -3.70 1.58 13.15
C ASN A 158 -2.71 0.41 12.93
N GLN A 159 -2.10 0.30 11.75
CA GLN A 159 -1.05 -0.69 11.48
C GLN A 159 0.30 0.04 11.39
N ILE A 160 1.06 -0.04 12.46
CA ILE A 160 2.33 0.66 12.63
C ILE A 160 3.48 -0.31 12.89
N SER A 161 4.69 0.11 12.59
CA SER A 161 5.92 -0.57 13.05
C SER A 161 6.89 0.46 13.59
N LEU A 162 7.38 0.22 14.80
CA LEU A 162 8.41 1.04 15.41
C LEU A 162 9.76 0.47 14.98
N LEU A 163 10.58 1.30 14.35
CA LEU A 163 11.93 0.93 13.98
C LEU A 163 12.86 0.95 15.21
N PRO A 164 13.96 0.16 15.20
CA PRO A 164 15.00 0.29 16.21
C PRO A 164 15.57 1.72 16.22
N GLU A 165 16.17 2.13 17.33
CA GLU A 165 16.80 3.45 17.44
C GLU A 165 17.84 3.70 16.33
N GLY A 166 17.84 4.92 15.80
CA GLY A 166 18.74 5.33 14.72
C GLY A 166 18.49 4.67 13.36
N LYS A 167 17.47 3.80 13.21
CA LYS A 167 17.10 3.21 11.92
C LYS A 167 16.09 4.10 11.19
N ASP A 168 16.32 4.23 9.88
CA ASP A 168 15.40 4.89 8.97
C ASP A 168 14.61 3.88 8.13
N ARG A 169 13.50 4.33 7.52
CA ARG A 169 12.71 3.52 6.61
C ARG A 169 13.55 3.07 5.41
N GLY A 170 13.41 1.80 5.06
CA GLY A 170 13.90 1.27 3.79
C GLY A 170 12.78 1.17 2.75
N PRO A 171 13.11 1.19 1.45
CA PRO A 171 12.14 0.93 0.40
C PRO A 171 11.65 -0.52 0.45
N VAL A 172 10.34 -0.69 0.26
CA VAL A 172 9.67 -1.99 0.12
C VAL A 172 9.59 -2.33 -1.36
N LEU A 173 10.09 -3.50 -1.74
CA LEU A 173 10.01 -4.03 -3.10
C LEU A 173 8.94 -5.13 -3.14
N THR A 174 8.01 -5.03 -4.08
CA THR A 174 7.00 -6.07 -4.34
C THR A 174 7.10 -6.50 -5.80
N LEU A 175 7.30 -7.79 -6.03
CA LEU A 175 7.27 -8.42 -7.34
C LEU A 175 6.10 -9.40 -7.39
N LYS A 176 5.35 -9.42 -8.49
CA LYS A 176 4.26 -10.37 -8.70
C LYS A 176 4.32 -10.96 -10.10
N ALA A 177 4.05 -12.26 -10.19
CA ALA A 177 3.74 -12.95 -11.42
C ALA A 177 2.31 -13.50 -11.32
N THR A 178 1.50 -13.21 -12.31
CA THR A 178 0.09 -13.62 -12.37
C THR A 178 -0.18 -14.40 -13.64
N ALA A 179 -1.06 -15.39 -13.58
CA ALA A 179 -1.61 -16.05 -14.76
C ALA A 179 -3.12 -16.17 -14.60
N ARG A 180 -3.86 -15.44 -15.44
CA ARG A 180 -5.31 -15.60 -15.56
C ARG A 180 -5.59 -16.60 -16.67
N TRP A 181 -6.48 -17.54 -16.43
CA TRP A 181 -6.97 -18.47 -17.45
C TRP A 181 -8.48 -18.37 -17.54
N ASP A 182 -8.99 -18.00 -18.70
CA ASP A 182 -10.41 -18.04 -19.01
C ASP A 182 -10.74 -19.41 -19.63
N LEU A 183 -11.35 -20.30 -18.85
CA LEU A 183 -11.76 -21.65 -19.25
C LEU A 183 -13.14 -21.61 -19.94
N GLY A 184 -13.22 -20.83 -21.02
CA GLY A 184 -14.44 -20.61 -21.79
C GLY A 184 -15.56 -19.94 -20.97
N ALA A 185 -16.79 -20.41 -21.13
CA ALA A 185 -17.97 -19.87 -20.45
C ALA A 185 -18.14 -20.41 -19.02
N VAL A 186 -17.42 -21.48 -18.65
CA VAL A 186 -17.73 -22.28 -17.45
C VAL A 186 -17.02 -21.78 -16.21
N ALA A 187 -15.75 -21.38 -16.34
CA ALA A 187 -14.94 -20.97 -15.20
C ALA A 187 -13.80 -20.03 -15.60
N GLY A 188 -13.27 -19.31 -14.63
CA GLY A 188 -12.01 -18.60 -14.72
C GLY A 188 -11.11 -18.95 -13.54
N MET A 189 -9.80 -18.95 -13.79
CA MET A 189 -8.77 -19.16 -12.78
C MET A 189 -7.79 -17.99 -12.78
N LEU A 190 -7.28 -17.64 -11.61
CA LEU A 190 -6.17 -16.71 -11.42
C LEU A 190 -5.17 -17.34 -10.46
N ALA A 191 -3.95 -17.53 -10.94
CA ALA A 191 -2.80 -17.86 -10.11
C ALA A 191 -1.94 -16.60 -9.93
N GLU A 192 -1.43 -16.37 -8.71
CA GLU A 192 -0.48 -15.31 -8.38
C GLU A 192 0.64 -15.91 -7.54
N VAL A 193 1.88 -15.57 -7.89
CA VAL A 193 3.06 -15.75 -7.05
C VAL A 193 3.62 -14.36 -6.77
N PHE A 194 3.92 -14.07 -5.50
CA PHE A 194 4.46 -12.78 -5.12
C PHE A 194 5.69 -12.93 -4.22
N TYR A 195 6.58 -11.96 -4.34
CA TYR A 195 7.74 -11.76 -3.48
C TYR A 195 7.70 -10.34 -2.95
N VAL A 196 7.89 -10.18 -1.65
CA VAL A 196 8.00 -8.89 -0.98
C VAL A 196 9.30 -8.86 -0.21
N ARG A 197 10.06 -7.77 -0.38
CA ARG A 197 11.20 -7.42 0.46
C ARG A 197 10.85 -6.16 1.23
N ASP A 198 10.64 -6.30 2.52
CA ASP A 198 10.29 -5.22 3.43
C ASP A 198 11.28 -5.14 4.61
N PRO A 199 12.26 -4.23 4.54
CA PRO A 199 13.26 -4.03 5.59
C PRO A 199 12.72 -3.28 6.82
N ASN A 200 11.41 -2.98 6.88
CA ASN A 200 10.81 -2.20 7.96
C ASN A 200 10.05 -3.07 8.98
N GLN A 201 10.04 -4.39 8.80
CA GLN A 201 9.37 -5.32 9.72
C GLN A 201 10.14 -5.39 11.04
N THR A 202 9.42 -5.21 12.15
CA THR A 202 10.00 -5.27 13.48
C THR A 202 9.21 -6.17 14.41
N LEU A 203 9.92 -6.73 15.38
CA LEU A 203 9.37 -7.49 16.50
C LEU A 203 9.86 -6.87 17.80
N TYR A 204 8.98 -6.80 18.79
CA TYR A 204 9.38 -6.46 20.15
C TYR A 204 9.92 -7.71 20.84
N VAL A 205 11.15 -7.67 21.31
CA VAL A 205 11.84 -8.80 21.94
C VAL A 205 12.51 -8.33 23.22
N ASP A 206 12.35 -9.10 24.29
CA ASP A 206 13.08 -8.87 25.55
C ASP A 206 14.52 -9.38 25.42
N ASP A 207 15.48 -8.55 25.82
CA ASP A 207 16.87 -8.97 25.94
C ASP A 207 17.09 -9.89 27.15
N ALA A 208 18.32 -10.41 27.30
CA ALA A 208 18.68 -11.30 28.40
C ALA A 208 18.59 -10.64 29.80
N THR A 209 18.41 -9.32 29.86
CA THR A 209 18.24 -8.53 31.09
C THR A 209 16.77 -8.21 31.39
N GLY A 210 15.85 -8.59 30.50
CA GLY A 210 14.41 -8.29 30.60
C GLY A 210 14.05 -6.88 30.10
N GLN A 211 14.98 -6.20 29.41
CA GLN A 211 14.71 -4.93 28.74
C GLN A 211 14.28 -5.22 27.29
N GLY A 212 13.05 -4.82 26.96
CA GLY A 212 12.52 -5.02 25.61
C GLY A 212 12.96 -3.95 24.61
N ASP A 213 13.30 -4.39 23.41
CA ASP A 213 13.65 -3.53 22.28
C ASP A 213 13.00 -4.04 20.99
N PHE A 214 12.93 -3.16 19.99
CA PHE A 214 12.47 -3.52 18.65
C PHE A 214 13.65 -3.99 17.81
N VAL A 215 13.55 -5.19 17.26
CA VAL A 215 14.54 -5.78 16.34
C VAL A 215 13.96 -5.95 14.95
N LEU A 216 14.78 -5.79 13.92
CA LEU A 216 14.38 -6.02 12.53
C LEU A 216 14.18 -7.51 12.29
N GLN A 217 13.09 -7.85 11.61
CA GLN A 217 12.84 -9.21 11.12
C GLN A 217 13.49 -9.43 9.74
N PRO A 218 13.68 -10.69 9.33
CA PRO A 218 14.05 -11.01 7.95
C PRO A 218 13.10 -10.33 6.96
N PRO A 219 13.62 -9.62 5.94
CA PRO A 219 12.79 -8.74 5.12
C PRO A 219 12.01 -9.48 4.03
N ASP A 220 12.37 -10.71 3.73
CA ASP A 220 11.93 -11.42 2.54
C ASP A 220 10.71 -12.32 2.84
N ALA A 221 9.66 -12.18 2.04
CA ALA A 221 8.47 -13.02 2.08
C ALA A 221 8.07 -13.46 0.66
N VAL A 222 7.65 -14.71 0.52
CA VAL A 222 7.10 -15.27 -0.73
C VAL A 222 5.73 -15.84 -0.42
N GLY A 223 4.77 -15.64 -1.32
CA GLY A 223 3.45 -16.22 -1.21
C GLY A 223 2.85 -16.59 -2.55
N VAL A 224 1.80 -17.40 -2.49
CA VAL A 224 1.08 -17.92 -3.64
C VAL A 224 -0.42 -17.80 -3.36
N ASN A 225 -1.17 -17.28 -4.32
CA ASN A 225 -2.62 -17.22 -4.29
C ASN A 225 -3.20 -17.95 -5.50
N LEU A 226 -4.27 -18.70 -5.28
CA LEU A 226 -5.05 -19.33 -6.33
C LEU A 226 -6.53 -19.01 -6.12
N LEU A 227 -7.15 -18.42 -7.13
CA LEU A 227 -8.57 -18.10 -7.15
C LEU A 227 -9.21 -18.82 -8.33
N ILE A 228 -10.31 -19.52 -8.08
CA ILE A 228 -11.12 -20.19 -9.11
C ILE A 228 -12.55 -19.70 -8.94
N GLN A 229 -13.16 -19.23 -10.02
CA GLN A 229 -14.56 -18.83 -10.04
C GLN A 229 -15.29 -19.57 -11.15
N ALA A 230 -16.36 -20.26 -10.79
CA ALA A 230 -17.30 -20.81 -11.74
C ALA A 230 -18.36 -19.76 -12.12
N ARG A 231 -18.83 -19.82 -13.38
CA ARG A 231 -19.80 -18.90 -13.97
C ARG A 231 -21.06 -19.71 -14.26
N PHE A 232 -22.07 -19.61 -13.39
CA PHE A 232 -23.38 -20.23 -13.56
C PHE A 232 -24.46 -19.15 -13.51
#